data_AF-A0A0F9W866-F1
#
_entry.id   AF-A0A0F9W866-F1
#
_cell.length_a   1.000
_cell.length_b   1.000
_cell.length_c   1.000
_cell.angle_alpha   90.00
_cell.angle_beta   90.00
_cell.angle_gamma   90.00
#
_symmetry.space_group_name_H-M   'P 1'
#
loop_
_entity.id
_entity.type
_entity.pdbx_description
1 polymer ?
#
loop_
_entity_poly.entity_id
_entity_poly.type
_entity_poly.pdbx_seq_one_letter_code
_entity_poly.pdbx_strand_id
1 'polypeptide(L)'
;MPTINEAFKTHGIRAEYEGMPAMVVPVTPELAETLDQEKVKKPAISGNMLLSWNNGDERKGLVINSLAANDINLLIKRQDGSDKKVNATSMTDAALRALRLRNAHREDVAQVEAANAKAQEEYQEAVDRGENPAEPEERKTEFTDASFKGIDGLATCLRSVMIGIKEDVLSDIKVKGKADSFLGEMRELTRDELTSSDKAKALEARRLKAEIAMLAPEHEKASATIMPAAYEGDGEAARDLMDAMPHDPEGLSAAQQSVMAQAGNIALVNRLFSVATTTPVMAVEKRALSHTGFATFAQNLAKYENKDASEMVLPRMAAVTGDAMEAYKWQGKIYTKDGADILLMRDEYAAFAYAWDTESRVGDINIEASVLTNLTQADVPTEEELEELKEIHEALKFDNGAEVNFDWDDEPEEEDVFEA
;
A
#
# COMPACT_ATOMS: atom_id res chain seq x y z
N MET A 1 24.79 -23.33 -13.21
CA MET A 1 25.11 -22.23 -12.30
C MET A 1 25.64 -21.08 -13.14
N PRO A 2 24.95 -19.93 -13.25
CA PRO A 2 25.49 -18.78 -13.96
C PRO A 2 26.83 -18.35 -13.36
N THR A 3 27.79 -18.05 -14.23
CA THR A 3 29.06 -17.45 -13.82
C THR A 3 28.85 -16.00 -13.37
N ILE A 4 29.79 -15.44 -12.60
CA ILE A 4 29.78 -14.01 -12.22
C ILE A 4 29.62 -13.10 -13.46
N ASN A 5 30.31 -13.42 -14.55
CA ASN A 5 30.22 -12.63 -15.78
C ASN A 5 28.84 -12.70 -16.42
N GLU A 6 28.19 -13.87 -16.38
CA GLU A 6 26.82 -14.02 -16.85
C GLU A 6 25.85 -13.24 -15.95
N ALA A 7 26.02 -13.28 -14.63
CA ALA A 7 25.22 -12.50 -13.70
C ALA A 7 25.30 -10.99 -13.97
N PHE A 8 26.50 -10.45 -14.24
CA PHE A 8 26.65 -9.05 -14.67
C PHE A 8 26.00 -8.75 -16.03
N LYS A 9 25.91 -9.73 -16.93
CA LYS A 9 25.29 -9.55 -18.24
C LYS A 9 23.76 -9.59 -18.17
N THR A 10 23.20 -10.44 -17.32
CA THR A 10 21.75 -10.66 -17.23
C THR A 10 21.07 -9.73 -16.23
N HIS A 11 21.70 -9.51 -15.07
CA HIS A 11 21.14 -8.77 -13.93
C HIS A 11 21.89 -7.46 -13.62
N GLY A 12 22.91 -7.11 -14.41
CA GLY A 12 23.70 -5.90 -14.20
C GLY A 12 22.89 -4.63 -14.40
N ILE A 13 22.92 -3.77 -13.39
CA ILE A 13 22.38 -2.41 -13.42
C ILE A 13 23.54 -1.45 -13.64
N ARG A 14 23.39 -0.52 -14.58
CA ARG A 14 24.39 0.51 -14.85
C ARG A 14 24.50 1.45 -13.66
N ALA A 15 25.73 1.75 -13.26
CA ALA A 15 26.01 2.59 -12.11
C ALA A 15 27.28 3.43 -12.34
N GLU A 16 27.50 4.36 -11.43
CA GLU A 16 28.76 5.05 -11.20
C GLU A 16 29.21 4.75 -9.77
N TYR A 17 30.50 4.49 -9.57
CA TYR A 17 31.10 4.26 -8.25
C TYR A 17 32.42 5.01 -8.17
N GLU A 18 32.59 5.88 -7.17
CA GLU A 18 33.78 6.74 -7.02
C GLU A 18 34.07 7.57 -8.29
N GLY A 19 33.02 8.03 -8.96
CA GLY A 19 33.10 8.76 -10.23
C GLY A 19 33.50 7.92 -11.46
N MET A 20 33.61 6.59 -11.32
CA MET A 20 33.97 5.68 -12.40
C MET A 20 32.76 4.89 -12.91
N PRO A 21 32.68 4.56 -14.22
CA PRO A 21 31.66 3.67 -14.75
C PRO A 21 31.68 2.30 -14.07
N ALA A 22 30.51 1.87 -13.59
CA ALA A 22 30.33 0.67 -12.83
C ALA A 22 29.08 -0.12 -13.25
N MET A 23 28.99 -1.34 -12.76
CA MET A 23 27.79 -2.17 -12.77
C MET A 23 27.56 -2.76 -11.40
N VAL A 24 26.29 -2.86 -11.03
CA VAL A 24 25.84 -3.48 -9.78
C VAL A 24 24.93 -4.65 -10.13
N VAL A 25 25.15 -5.80 -9.49
CA VAL A 25 24.24 -6.94 -9.55
C VAL A 25 23.67 -7.15 -8.15
N PRO A 26 22.36 -6.93 -7.95
CA PRO A 26 21.69 -7.31 -6.73
C PRO A 26 21.66 -8.85 -6.61
N VAL A 27 22.09 -9.38 -5.47
CA VAL A 27 22.06 -10.82 -5.22
C VAL A 27 20.72 -11.17 -4.59
N THR A 28 19.77 -11.61 -5.42
CA THR A 28 18.46 -12.11 -4.95
C THR A 28 18.60 -13.50 -4.31
N PRO A 29 17.58 -13.99 -3.55
CA PRO A 29 17.58 -15.36 -3.04
C PRO A 29 17.87 -16.40 -4.12
N GLU A 30 17.20 -16.30 -5.28
CA GLU A 30 17.34 -17.24 -6.39
C GLU A 30 18.74 -17.17 -7.02
N LEU A 31 19.31 -15.97 -7.12
CA LEU A 31 20.66 -15.81 -7.64
C LEU A 31 21.69 -16.34 -6.65
N ALA A 32 21.51 -16.14 -5.34
CA ALA A 32 22.44 -16.62 -4.31
C ALA A 32 22.59 -18.15 -4.34
N GLU A 33 21.50 -18.88 -4.58
CA GLU A 33 21.49 -20.35 -4.66
C GLU A 33 22.18 -20.90 -5.91
N THR A 34 22.13 -20.15 -7.01
CA THR A 34 22.55 -20.63 -8.33
C THR A 34 23.86 -20.05 -8.81
N LEU A 35 24.34 -18.95 -8.22
CA LEU A 35 25.57 -18.26 -8.60
C LEU A 35 26.79 -19.13 -8.35
N ASP A 36 27.63 -19.28 -9.38
CA ASP A 36 28.97 -19.85 -9.22
C ASP A 36 29.86 -18.88 -8.41
N GLN A 37 30.22 -19.28 -7.19
CA GLN A 37 30.99 -18.47 -6.25
C GLN A 37 32.49 -18.79 -6.23
N GLU A 38 33.00 -19.72 -7.07
CA GLU A 38 34.41 -20.17 -7.02
C GLU A 38 35.42 -19.01 -7.14
N LYS A 39 35.05 -17.95 -7.84
CA LYS A 39 35.90 -16.77 -8.09
C LYS A 39 35.62 -15.60 -7.16
N VAL A 40 34.70 -15.74 -6.21
CA VAL A 40 34.33 -14.67 -5.27
C VAL A 40 35.09 -14.87 -3.95
N LYS A 41 35.93 -13.90 -3.58
CA LYS A 41 36.72 -13.97 -2.33
C LYS A 41 35.88 -13.94 -1.05
N LYS A 42 34.68 -13.36 -1.13
CA LYS A 42 33.73 -13.25 -0.02
C LYS A 42 32.40 -13.85 -0.50
N PRO A 43 31.78 -14.78 0.24
CA PRO A 43 30.51 -15.37 -0.18
C PRO A 43 29.46 -14.32 -0.54
N ALA A 44 28.86 -14.47 -1.71
CA ALA A 44 27.75 -13.64 -2.17
C ALA A 44 26.45 -14.31 -1.70
N ILE A 45 25.91 -13.81 -0.60
CA ILE A 45 24.62 -14.26 -0.06
C ILE A 45 23.49 -13.32 -0.51
N SER A 46 22.26 -13.80 -0.40
CA SER A 46 21.07 -12.98 -0.65
C SER A 46 21.15 -11.67 0.12
N GLY A 47 20.82 -10.57 -0.55
CA GLY A 47 20.85 -9.24 0.03
C GLY A 47 22.18 -8.49 -0.11
N ASN A 48 23.26 -9.16 -0.50
CA ASN A 48 24.48 -8.49 -0.94
C ASN A 48 24.34 -7.92 -2.35
N MET A 49 25.29 -7.09 -2.75
CA MET A 49 25.45 -6.69 -4.14
C MET A 49 26.85 -7.04 -4.65
N LEU A 50 26.93 -7.45 -5.91
CA LEU A 50 28.20 -7.55 -6.63
C LEU A 50 28.43 -6.22 -7.35
N LEU A 51 29.50 -5.53 -6.99
CA LEU A 51 29.94 -4.31 -7.64
C LEU A 51 31.09 -4.65 -8.59
N SER A 52 31.07 -4.12 -9.81
CA SER A 52 32.20 -4.14 -10.72
C SER A 52 32.40 -2.78 -11.35
N TRP A 53 33.65 -2.31 -11.41
CA TRP A 53 33.99 -1.04 -12.04
C TRP A 53 35.32 -1.16 -12.77
N ASN A 54 35.56 -0.24 -13.70
CA ASN A 54 36.83 -0.15 -14.41
C ASN A 54 37.58 1.08 -13.91
N ASN A 55 38.80 0.90 -13.39
CA ASN A 55 39.63 2.01 -12.92
C ASN A 55 40.64 2.50 -13.97
N GLY A 56 40.48 2.10 -15.24
CA GLY A 56 41.34 2.46 -16.36
C GLY A 56 42.32 1.35 -16.74
N ASP A 57 42.89 0.66 -15.76
CA ASP A 57 43.91 -0.38 -15.96
C ASP A 57 43.34 -1.80 -15.85
N GLU A 58 42.42 -2.02 -14.90
CA GLU A 58 41.86 -3.34 -14.60
C GLU A 58 40.37 -3.26 -14.24
N ARG A 59 39.64 -4.33 -14.56
CA ARG A 59 38.27 -4.50 -14.07
C ARG A 59 38.31 -5.03 -12.64
N LYS A 60 37.81 -4.26 -11.70
CA LYS A 60 37.70 -4.63 -10.29
C LYS A 60 36.30 -5.18 -9.98
N GLY A 61 36.23 -5.93 -8.88
CA GLY A 61 34.99 -6.52 -8.39
C GLY A 61 34.99 -6.66 -6.87
N LEU A 62 33.85 -6.39 -6.22
CA LEU A 62 33.68 -6.49 -4.77
C LEU A 62 32.27 -6.97 -4.42
N VAL A 63 32.14 -7.72 -3.33
CA VAL A 63 30.85 -8.02 -2.70
C VAL A 63 30.61 -7.00 -1.60
N ILE A 64 29.57 -6.18 -1.75
CA ILE A 64 29.22 -5.12 -0.81
C ILE A 64 27.94 -5.46 -0.05
N ASN A 65 27.85 -4.95 1.18
CA ASN A 65 26.60 -4.92 1.92
C ASN A 65 25.74 -3.79 1.35
N SER A 66 24.53 -4.10 0.94
CA SER A 66 23.56 -3.17 0.35
C SER A 66 23.17 -2.01 1.28
N LEU A 67 23.30 -2.17 2.60
CA LEU A 67 22.98 -1.15 3.60
C LEU A 67 24.17 -0.29 4.00
N ALA A 68 25.38 -0.69 3.63
CA ALA A 68 26.55 0.10 3.95
C ALA A 68 26.51 1.41 3.16
N ALA A 69 26.94 2.51 3.79
CA ALA A 69 27.19 3.75 3.09
C ALA A 69 28.16 3.49 1.93
N ASN A 70 27.79 3.97 0.74
CA ASN A 70 28.53 3.75 -0.48
C ASN A 70 28.35 4.96 -1.41
N ASP A 71 29.26 5.11 -2.38
CA ASP A 71 29.24 6.17 -3.39
C ASP A 71 28.67 5.65 -4.72
N ILE A 72 27.65 4.79 -4.66
CA ILE A 72 27.03 4.20 -5.85
C ILE A 72 25.89 5.10 -6.31
N ASN A 73 25.95 5.55 -7.56
CA ASN A 73 24.85 6.25 -8.22
C ASN A 73 24.28 5.35 -9.32
N LEU A 74 22.99 5.04 -9.27
CA LEU A 74 22.35 4.26 -10.34
C LEU A 74 22.17 5.14 -11.58
N LEU A 75 22.44 4.58 -12.76
CA LEU A 75 22.34 5.28 -14.04
C LEU A 75 21.17 4.72 -14.84
N ILE A 76 20.09 5.49 -14.93
CA ILE A 76 18.91 5.16 -15.74
C ILE A 76 19.07 5.81 -17.11
N LYS A 77 19.13 4.99 -18.16
CA LYS A 77 19.37 5.47 -19.52
C LYS A 77 18.13 6.16 -20.09
N ARG A 78 18.27 7.37 -20.58
CA ARG A 78 17.22 8.12 -21.30
C ARG A 78 17.16 7.74 -22.77
N GLN A 79 16.04 8.03 -23.42
CA GLN A 79 15.88 7.81 -24.86
C GLN A 79 16.88 8.63 -25.70
N ASP A 80 17.24 9.83 -25.26
CA ASP A 80 18.23 10.70 -25.91
C ASP A 80 19.68 10.18 -25.82
N GLY A 81 19.89 9.06 -25.13
CA GLY A 81 21.20 8.43 -24.92
C GLY A 81 21.97 8.94 -23.71
N SER A 82 21.50 9.99 -23.04
CA SER A 82 22.06 10.47 -21.77
C SER A 82 21.63 9.60 -20.58
N ASP A 83 22.27 9.78 -19.43
CA ASP A 83 21.93 9.05 -18.21
C ASP A 83 21.32 9.98 -17.16
N LYS A 84 20.18 9.57 -16.59
CA LYS A 84 19.65 10.14 -15.36
C LYS A 84 20.36 9.48 -14.18
N LYS A 85 21.11 10.28 -13.43
CA LYS A 85 21.71 9.85 -12.16
C LYS A 85 20.65 9.79 -11.07
N VAL A 86 20.49 8.62 -10.46
CA VAL A 86 19.72 8.43 -9.23
C VAL A 86 20.73 8.35 -8.10
N ASN A 87 20.98 9.51 -7.48
CA ASN A 87 21.92 9.60 -6.38
C ASN A 87 21.40 8.83 -5.17
N ALA A 88 22.29 8.06 -4.54
CA ALA A 88 21.99 7.25 -3.38
C ALA A 88 22.71 7.82 -2.16
N THR A 89 21.97 8.21 -1.11
CA THR A 89 22.57 8.23 0.24
C THR A 89 22.63 6.81 0.83
N SER A 90 21.79 5.90 0.32
CA SER A 90 21.79 4.46 0.57
C SER A 90 21.14 3.74 -0.62
N MET A 91 21.42 2.45 -0.79
CA MET A 91 20.80 1.66 -1.87
C MET A 91 19.28 1.51 -1.71
N THR A 92 18.78 1.58 -0.47
CA THR A 92 17.34 1.61 -0.19
C THR A 92 16.67 2.84 -0.80
N ASP A 93 17.21 4.03 -0.58
CA ASP A 93 16.68 5.27 -1.18
C ASP A 93 16.80 5.24 -2.71
N ALA A 94 17.93 4.75 -3.25
CA ALA A 94 18.13 4.61 -4.68
C ALA A 94 17.08 3.70 -5.34
N ALA A 95 16.76 2.57 -4.71
CA ALA A 95 15.76 1.62 -5.19
C ALA A 95 14.36 2.24 -5.19
N LEU A 96 13.95 2.89 -4.10
CA LEU A 96 12.64 3.57 -4.03
C LEU A 96 12.52 4.69 -5.06
N ARG A 97 13.56 5.49 -5.26
CA ARG A 97 13.58 6.53 -6.31
C ARG A 97 13.53 5.94 -7.72
N ALA A 98 14.24 4.85 -7.98
CA ALA A 98 14.21 4.18 -9.28
C ALA A 98 12.83 3.57 -9.56
N LEU A 99 12.17 2.97 -8.56
CA LEU A 99 10.80 2.47 -8.66
C LEU A 99 9.80 3.62 -8.91
N ARG A 100 9.92 4.75 -8.21
CA ARG A 100 9.12 5.95 -8.47
C ARG A 100 9.28 6.47 -9.89
N LEU A 101 10.53 6.52 -10.40
CA LEU A 101 10.80 6.91 -11.79
C LEU A 101 10.18 5.94 -12.79
N ARG A 102 10.22 4.62 -12.52
CA ARG A 102 9.57 3.62 -13.36
C ARG A 102 8.06 3.84 -13.41
N ASN A 103 7.43 4.06 -12.26
CA ASN A 103 5.98 4.26 -12.20
C ASN A 103 5.59 5.58 -12.89
N ALA A 104 6.37 6.65 -12.71
CA ALA A 104 6.19 7.90 -13.46
C ALA A 104 6.38 7.72 -14.98
N HIS A 105 7.31 6.88 -15.41
CA HIS A 105 7.46 6.53 -16.84
C HIS A 105 6.22 5.81 -17.38
N ARG A 106 5.61 4.90 -16.62
CA ARG A 106 4.35 4.26 -17.04
C ARG A 106 3.23 5.29 -17.24
N GLU A 107 3.14 6.30 -16.37
CA GLU A 107 2.20 7.40 -16.53
C GLU A 107 2.53 8.27 -17.76
N ASP A 108 3.81 8.56 -17.97
CA ASP A 108 4.30 9.32 -19.15
C ASP A 108 3.98 8.60 -20.45
N VAL A 109 4.15 7.27 -20.51
CA VAL A 109 3.77 6.44 -21.67
C VAL A 109 2.30 6.64 -22.01
N ALA A 110 1.40 6.46 -21.04
CA ALA A 110 -0.03 6.61 -21.27
C ALA A 110 -0.40 8.04 -21.72
N GLN A 111 0.24 9.06 -21.14
CA GLN A 111 0.02 10.46 -21.52
C GLN A 111 0.52 10.76 -22.93
N VAL A 112 1.69 10.24 -23.31
CA VAL A 112 2.28 10.41 -24.64
C VAL A 112 1.45 9.67 -25.70
N GLU A 113 1.00 8.44 -25.41
CA GLU A 113 0.12 7.68 -26.30
C GLU A 113 -1.20 8.42 -26.54
N ALA A 114 -1.86 8.90 -25.47
CA ALA A 114 -3.09 9.68 -25.59
C ALA A 114 -2.88 11.00 -26.36
N ALA A 115 -1.77 11.69 -26.12
CA ALA A 115 -1.45 12.93 -26.82
C ALA A 115 -1.16 12.70 -28.31
N ASN A 116 -0.45 11.62 -28.65
CA ASN A 116 -0.15 11.25 -30.03
C ASN A 116 -1.43 10.81 -30.77
N ALA A 117 -2.29 10.00 -30.12
CA ALA A 117 -3.58 9.61 -30.69
C ALA A 117 -4.47 10.81 -30.98
N LYS A 118 -4.58 11.74 -30.02
CA LYS A 118 -5.34 12.98 -30.20
C LYS A 118 -4.78 13.86 -31.31
N ALA A 119 -3.46 14.04 -31.37
CA ALA A 119 -2.83 14.83 -32.44
C ALA A 119 -3.07 14.21 -33.82
N GLN A 120 -3.09 12.88 -33.91
CA GLN A 120 -3.40 12.16 -35.14
C GLN A 120 -4.87 12.30 -35.55
N GLU A 121 -5.79 12.26 -34.59
CA GLU A 121 -7.22 12.50 -34.82
C GLU A 121 -7.46 13.93 -35.33
N GLU A 122 -6.91 14.94 -34.64
CA GLU A 122 -7.00 16.35 -35.04
C GLU A 122 -6.42 16.59 -36.45
N TYR A 123 -5.31 15.93 -36.78
CA TYR A 123 -4.72 15.95 -38.12
C TYR A 123 -5.67 15.33 -39.15
N GLN A 124 -6.26 14.17 -38.86
CA GLN A 124 -7.19 13.49 -39.77
C GLN A 124 -8.45 14.32 -39.99
N GLU A 125 -9.03 14.92 -38.95
CA GLU A 125 -10.18 15.81 -39.06
C GLU A 125 -9.89 17.03 -39.94
N ALA A 126 -8.70 17.63 -39.80
CA ALA A 126 -8.29 18.76 -40.63
C ALA A 126 -8.12 18.34 -42.10
N VAL A 127 -7.52 17.18 -42.36
CA VAL A 127 -7.44 16.59 -43.71
C VAL A 127 -8.83 16.34 -44.29
N ASP A 128 -9.76 15.80 -43.50
CA ASP A 128 -11.14 15.51 -43.93
C ASP A 128 -11.94 16.80 -44.22
N ARG A 129 -11.62 17.91 -43.55
CA ARG A 129 -12.13 19.26 -43.88
C ARG A 129 -11.52 19.85 -45.16
N GLY A 130 -10.56 19.17 -45.79
CA GLY A 130 -9.86 19.63 -47.00
C GLY A 130 -8.74 20.63 -46.72
N GLU A 131 -8.32 20.75 -45.45
CA GLU A 131 -7.13 21.52 -45.08
C GLU A 131 -5.86 20.72 -45.45
N ASN A 132 -4.71 21.40 -45.50
CA ASN A 132 -3.42 20.75 -45.72
C ASN A 132 -2.52 20.95 -44.48
N PRO A 133 -2.88 20.36 -43.32
CA PRO A 133 -2.10 20.48 -42.10
C PRO A 133 -0.75 19.77 -42.25
N ALA A 134 0.25 20.19 -41.46
CA ALA A 134 1.48 19.43 -41.32
C ALA A 134 1.22 18.17 -40.47
N GLU A 135 1.85 17.05 -40.82
CA GLU A 135 1.78 15.81 -40.04
C GLU A 135 2.33 16.06 -38.62
N PRO A 136 1.64 15.61 -37.57
CA PRO A 136 2.07 15.87 -36.20
C PRO A 136 3.38 15.13 -35.90
N GLU A 137 4.31 15.81 -35.24
CA GLU A 137 5.53 15.16 -34.74
C GLU A 137 5.19 14.24 -33.55
N GLU A 138 5.59 12.98 -33.65
CA GLU A 138 5.39 11.98 -32.60
C GLU A 138 6.16 12.37 -31.33
N ARG A 139 5.42 12.58 -30.24
CA ARG A 139 6.02 12.80 -28.92
C ARG A 139 6.61 11.50 -28.41
N LYS A 140 7.74 11.60 -27.72
CA LYS A 140 8.47 10.47 -27.14
C LYS A 140 8.62 10.65 -25.64
N THR A 141 8.56 9.55 -24.91
CA THR A 141 8.80 9.51 -23.46
C THR A 141 10.27 9.74 -23.11
N GLU A 142 10.57 10.16 -21.88
CA GLU A 142 11.96 10.37 -21.42
C GLU A 142 12.75 9.04 -21.38
N PHE A 143 12.08 7.94 -21.02
CA PHE A 143 12.67 6.62 -20.81
C PHE A 143 12.05 5.55 -21.71
N THR A 144 12.62 4.34 -21.68
CA THR A 144 12.04 3.12 -22.24
C THR A 144 11.85 2.09 -21.12
N ASP A 145 11.04 1.05 -21.32
CA ASP A 145 10.92 -0.03 -20.33
C ASP A 145 12.26 -0.71 -20.05
N ALA A 146 13.11 -0.83 -21.07
CA ALA A 146 14.46 -1.37 -20.94
C ALA A 146 15.37 -0.51 -20.03
N SER A 147 15.06 0.78 -19.84
CA SER A 147 15.81 1.68 -18.97
C SER A 147 15.73 1.27 -17.49
N PHE A 148 14.65 0.57 -17.10
CA PHE A 148 14.41 0.11 -15.73
C PHE A 148 14.73 -1.37 -15.53
N LYS A 149 15.41 -2.01 -16.50
CA LYS A 149 15.83 -3.40 -16.39
C LYS A 149 16.70 -3.62 -15.15
N GLY A 150 16.33 -4.61 -14.34
CA GLY A 150 17.06 -5.00 -13.13
C GLY A 150 16.60 -4.30 -11.85
N ILE A 151 15.76 -3.27 -11.93
CA ILE A 151 15.22 -2.58 -10.74
C ILE A 151 14.35 -3.53 -9.89
N ASP A 152 13.60 -4.45 -10.49
CA ASP A 152 12.87 -5.47 -9.74
C ASP A 152 13.80 -6.42 -8.98
N GLY A 153 14.90 -6.84 -9.60
CA GLY A 153 15.93 -7.64 -8.92
C GLY A 153 16.56 -6.89 -7.75
N LEU A 154 16.77 -5.57 -7.90
CA LEU A 154 17.24 -4.71 -6.81
C LEU A 154 16.22 -4.63 -5.67
N ALA A 155 14.93 -4.46 -5.99
CA ALA A 155 13.87 -4.45 -5.00
C ALA A 155 13.80 -5.79 -4.23
N THR A 156 13.79 -6.92 -4.94
CA THR A 156 13.80 -8.26 -4.32
C THR A 156 15.02 -8.49 -3.43
N CYS A 157 16.21 -8.11 -3.90
CA CYS A 157 17.44 -8.19 -3.12
C CYS A 157 17.33 -7.40 -1.80
N LEU A 158 16.86 -6.15 -1.86
CA LEU A 158 16.74 -5.30 -0.66
C LEU A 158 15.61 -5.74 0.26
N ARG A 159 14.50 -6.26 -0.27
CA ARG A 159 13.42 -6.87 0.49
C ARG A 159 13.95 -7.99 1.39
N SER A 160 14.76 -8.91 0.84
CA SER A 160 15.37 -10.00 1.62
C SER A 160 16.25 -9.50 2.77
N VAL A 161 16.98 -8.39 2.57
CA VAL A 161 17.81 -7.77 3.63
C VAL A 161 16.93 -7.24 4.77
N MET A 162 15.84 -6.57 4.42
CA MET A 162 14.93 -5.95 5.38
C MET A 162 14.20 -7.01 6.20
N ILE A 163 13.77 -8.10 5.58
CA ILE A 163 13.22 -9.27 6.28
C ILE A 163 14.28 -9.84 7.24
N GLY A 164 15.54 -9.98 6.80
CA GLY A 164 16.63 -10.42 7.67
C GLY A 164 16.86 -9.52 8.89
N ILE A 165 16.76 -8.20 8.75
CA ILE A 165 16.81 -7.25 9.88
C ILE A 165 15.65 -7.47 10.85
N LYS A 166 14.45 -7.72 10.32
CA LYS A 166 13.25 -7.94 11.14
C LYS A 166 13.38 -9.20 11.99
N GLU A 167 13.90 -10.28 11.39
CA GLU A 167 14.13 -11.56 12.04
C GLU A 167 15.29 -11.55 13.03
N ASP A 168 16.28 -10.66 12.85
CA ASP A 168 17.40 -10.53 13.76
C ASP A 168 16.97 -10.01 15.15
N VAL A 169 17.20 -10.84 16.17
CA VAL A 169 16.87 -10.53 17.58
C VAL A 169 17.75 -9.41 18.14
N LEU A 170 18.93 -9.18 17.58
CA LEU A 170 19.87 -8.16 18.04
C LEU A 170 19.65 -6.78 17.40
N SER A 171 18.81 -6.68 16.36
CA SER A 171 18.53 -5.43 15.68
C SER A 171 17.68 -4.49 16.55
N ASP A 172 18.13 -3.24 16.70
CA ASP A 172 17.45 -2.20 17.48
C ASP A 172 16.07 -1.84 16.89
N ILE A 173 15.15 -1.43 17.76
CA ILE A 173 13.78 -1.04 17.44
C ILE A 173 13.69 -0.01 16.28
N LYS A 174 14.60 0.97 16.24
CA LYS A 174 14.65 1.99 15.19
C LYS A 174 15.06 1.41 13.84
N VAL A 175 15.96 0.43 13.84
CA VAL A 175 16.41 -0.23 12.61
C VAL A 175 15.29 -1.09 12.05
N LYS A 176 14.58 -1.84 12.91
CA LYS A 176 13.39 -2.59 12.53
C LYS A 176 12.27 -1.69 12.02
N GLY A 177 12.02 -0.55 12.67
CA GLY A 177 11.02 0.42 12.23
C GLY A 177 11.31 0.97 10.82
N LYS A 178 12.57 1.28 10.52
CA LYS A 178 12.99 1.69 9.16
C LYS A 178 12.81 0.59 8.12
N ALA A 179 13.04 -0.66 8.50
CA ALA A 179 12.81 -1.80 7.62
C ALA A 179 11.33 -1.94 7.25
N ASP A 180 10.42 -1.79 8.20
CA ASP A 180 8.97 -1.80 7.94
C ASP A 180 8.53 -0.64 7.04
N SER A 181 8.98 0.59 7.31
CA SER A 181 8.67 1.73 6.45
C SER A 181 9.13 1.49 5.00
N PHE A 182 10.34 0.97 4.82
CA PHE A 182 10.86 0.67 3.50
C PHE A 182 10.12 -0.48 2.81
N LEU A 183 9.79 -1.56 3.53
CA LEU A 183 9.00 -2.67 2.98
C LEU A 183 7.61 -2.21 2.56
N GLY A 184 6.95 -1.38 3.37
CA GLY A 184 5.66 -0.78 3.04
C GLY A 184 5.73 0.12 1.80
N GLU A 185 6.70 1.04 1.74
CA GLU A 185 6.89 1.89 0.55
C GLU A 185 7.22 1.08 -0.71
N MET A 186 8.09 0.07 -0.59
CA MET A 186 8.42 -0.81 -1.71
C MET A 186 7.21 -1.60 -2.17
N ARG A 187 6.40 -2.12 -1.23
CA ARG A 187 5.17 -2.86 -1.55
C ARG A 187 4.24 -1.98 -2.36
N GLU A 188 3.94 -0.75 -1.93
CA GLU A 188 3.09 0.17 -2.68
C GLU A 188 3.64 0.46 -4.09
N LEU A 189 4.95 0.69 -4.21
CA LEU A 189 5.59 0.99 -5.51
C LEU A 189 5.69 -0.22 -6.45
N THR A 190 5.57 -1.44 -5.93
CA THR A 190 5.67 -2.69 -6.70
C THR A 190 4.32 -3.40 -6.87
N ARG A 191 3.29 -2.97 -6.13
CA ARG A 191 1.95 -3.56 -6.13
C ARG A 191 1.13 -3.15 -7.34
N ASP A 192 1.20 -1.88 -7.73
CA ASP A 192 0.33 -1.33 -8.77
C ASP A 192 1.04 -1.31 -10.13
N GLU A 193 0.48 -2.05 -11.09
CA GLU A 193 0.87 -1.99 -12.51
C GLU A 193 0.06 -0.95 -13.29
N LEU A 194 -1.03 -0.44 -12.69
CA LEU A 194 -1.94 0.53 -13.29
C LEU A 194 -1.41 1.97 -13.25
N THR A 195 -1.83 2.76 -14.24
CA THR A 195 -1.66 4.22 -14.19
C THR A 195 -2.59 4.83 -13.14
N SER A 196 -2.30 6.06 -12.68
CA SER A 196 -3.20 6.78 -11.77
C SER A 196 -4.63 6.95 -12.32
N SER A 197 -4.76 7.15 -13.63
CA SER A 197 -6.06 7.27 -14.31
C SER A 197 -6.83 5.93 -14.30
N ASP A 198 -6.16 4.84 -14.68
CA ASP A 198 -6.76 3.51 -14.71
C ASP A 198 -7.16 3.05 -13.30
N LYS A 199 -6.30 3.35 -12.31
CA LYS A 199 -6.60 3.10 -10.91
C LYS A 199 -7.83 3.89 -10.44
N ALA A 200 -7.96 5.15 -10.84
CA ALA A 200 -9.15 5.95 -10.52
C ALA A 200 -10.41 5.36 -11.14
N LYS A 201 -10.38 4.96 -12.42
CA LYS A 201 -11.49 4.28 -13.11
C LYS A 201 -11.88 2.97 -12.42
N ALA A 202 -10.91 2.13 -12.09
CA ALA A 202 -11.15 0.86 -11.41
C ALA A 202 -11.72 1.05 -9.99
N LEU A 203 -11.22 2.04 -9.24
CA LEU A 203 -11.78 2.40 -7.92
C LEU A 203 -13.19 2.95 -8.02
N GLU A 204 -13.49 3.79 -9.03
CA GLU A 204 -14.82 4.33 -9.26
C GLU A 204 -15.82 3.22 -9.60
N ALA A 205 -15.48 2.32 -10.53
CA ALA A 205 -16.32 1.18 -10.85
C ALA A 205 -16.55 0.28 -9.63
N ARG A 206 -15.52 0.01 -8.84
CA ARG A 206 -15.65 -0.77 -7.60
C ARG A 206 -16.60 -0.11 -6.60
N ARG A 207 -16.51 1.23 -6.44
CA ARG A 207 -17.43 2.00 -5.60
C ARG A 207 -18.87 1.89 -6.11
N LEU A 208 -19.09 2.12 -7.41
CA LEU A 208 -20.42 2.02 -8.02
C LEU A 208 -21.02 0.63 -7.84
N LYS A 209 -20.25 -0.45 -8.06
CA LYS A 209 -20.71 -1.82 -7.82
C LYS A 209 -21.09 -2.07 -6.37
N ALA A 210 -20.37 -1.49 -5.41
CA ALA A 210 -20.70 -1.59 -3.99
C ALA A 210 -21.98 -0.80 -3.64
N GLU A 211 -22.17 0.38 -4.20
CA GLU A 211 -23.39 1.20 -4.02
C GLU A 211 -24.62 0.53 -4.67
N ILE A 212 -24.46 -0.04 -5.86
CA ILE A 212 -25.47 -0.87 -6.51
C ILE A 212 -25.85 -2.05 -5.61
N ALA A 213 -24.87 -2.71 -4.99
CA ALA A 213 -25.14 -3.82 -4.08
C ALA A 213 -25.92 -3.39 -2.82
N MET A 214 -25.74 -2.17 -2.32
CA MET A 214 -26.53 -1.62 -1.22
C MET A 214 -28.00 -1.39 -1.62
N LEU A 215 -28.24 -0.94 -2.85
CA LEU A 215 -29.58 -0.62 -3.34
C LEU A 215 -30.34 -1.85 -3.84
N ALA A 216 -29.66 -2.74 -4.56
CA ALA A 216 -30.19 -3.96 -5.16
C ALA A 216 -29.14 -5.09 -5.11
N PRO A 217 -29.06 -5.84 -3.98
CA PRO A 217 -28.04 -6.87 -3.77
C PRO A 217 -27.99 -7.97 -4.84
N GLU A 218 -29.14 -8.29 -5.45
CA GLU A 218 -29.29 -9.33 -6.46
C GLU A 218 -29.01 -8.84 -7.90
N HIS A 219 -28.65 -7.56 -8.09
CA HIS A 219 -28.37 -7.01 -9.40
C HIS A 219 -27.09 -7.63 -9.99
N GLU A 220 -27.06 -7.96 -11.29
CA GLU A 220 -25.91 -8.66 -11.90
C GLU A 220 -24.58 -7.89 -11.82
N LYS A 221 -24.67 -6.55 -11.78
CA LYS A 221 -23.54 -5.64 -11.62
C LYS A 221 -23.21 -5.30 -10.16
N ALA A 222 -23.99 -5.79 -9.19
CA ALA A 222 -23.72 -5.58 -7.77
C ALA A 222 -22.39 -6.23 -7.37
N SER A 223 -21.66 -5.56 -6.49
CA SER A 223 -20.53 -6.19 -5.80
C SER A 223 -21.04 -7.36 -4.97
N ALA A 224 -20.37 -8.52 -5.07
CA ALA A 224 -20.64 -9.68 -4.21
C ALA A 224 -20.33 -9.41 -2.72
N THR A 225 -19.78 -8.24 -2.38
CA THR A 225 -19.51 -7.85 -0.99
C THR A 225 -19.76 -6.36 -0.79
N ILE A 226 -20.55 -6.04 0.23
CA ILE A 226 -20.93 -4.68 0.63
C ILE A 226 -20.09 -4.31 1.86
N MET A 227 -19.35 -3.21 1.78
CA MET A 227 -18.82 -2.57 2.99
C MET A 227 -19.98 -1.82 3.65
N PRO A 228 -20.30 -2.04 4.93
CA PRO A 228 -21.38 -1.28 5.57
C PRO A 228 -21.05 0.22 5.59
N ALA A 229 -22.08 1.06 5.61
CA ALA A 229 -21.92 2.52 5.63
C ALA A 229 -21.12 2.98 6.87
N ALA A 230 -20.46 4.13 6.75
CA ALA A 230 -19.74 4.73 7.87
C ALA A 230 -20.69 4.95 9.05
N TYR A 231 -20.23 4.63 10.26
CA TYR A 231 -21.02 4.84 11.47
C TYR A 231 -21.19 6.34 11.72
N GLU A 232 -22.44 6.78 11.91
CA GLU A 232 -22.81 8.19 12.12
C GLU A 232 -22.93 8.58 13.60
N GLY A 233 -22.78 7.64 14.53
CA GLY A 233 -22.75 7.93 15.96
C GLY A 233 -21.52 8.73 16.38
N ASP A 234 -21.58 9.34 17.55
CA ASP A 234 -20.58 10.29 18.03
C ASP A 234 -19.38 9.64 18.75
N GLY A 235 -19.38 8.32 18.91
CA GLY A 235 -18.32 7.58 19.59
C GLY A 235 -18.30 7.75 21.11
N GLU A 236 -19.41 8.18 21.73
CA GLU A 236 -19.49 8.44 23.18
C GLU A 236 -19.11 7.21 24.01
N ALA A 237 -19.61 6.02 23.67
CA ALA A 237 -19.33 4.81 24.43
C ALA A 237 -17.84 4.46 24.42
N ALA A 238 -17.18 4.58 23.25
CA ALA A 238 -15.73 4.37 23.13
C ALA A 238 -14.92 5.38 23.96
N ARG A 239 -15.30 6.67 23.91
CA ARG A 239 -14.66 7.76 24.67
C ARG A 239 -14.78 7.53 26.17
N ASP A 240 -16.00 7.32 26.66
CA ASP A 240 -16.28 7.13 28.08
C ASP A 240 -15.55 5.91 28.64
N LEU A 241 -15.54 4.81 27.89
CA LEU A 241 -14.84 3.61 28.30
C LEU A 241 -13.33 3.86 28.40
N MET A 242 -12.73 4.56 27.43
CA MET A 242 -11.30 4.87 27.43
C MET A 242 -10.93 5.85 28.56
N ASP A 243 -11.77 6.83 28.85
CA ASP A 243 -11.56 7.78 29.96
C ASP A 243 -11.68 7.12 31.34
N ALA A 244 -12.56 6.12 31.46
CA ALA A 244 -12.67 5.31 32.67
C ALA A 244 -11.48 4.34 32.88
N MET A 245 -10.67 4.08 31.85
CA MET A 245 -9.50 3.20 31.99
C MET A 245 -8.37 3.86 32.78
N PRO A 246 -7.61 3.08 33.58
CA PRO A 246 -6.46 3.61 34.32
C PRO A 246 -5.48 4.36 33.42
N HIS A 247 -4.99 5.49 33.93
CA HIS A 247 -3.93 6.23 33.25
C HIS A 247 -2.62 5.45 33.28
N ASP A 248 -1.89 5.46 32.17
CA ASP A 248 -0.57 4.85 32.07
C ASP A 248 0.51 5.93 32.34
N PRO A 249 1.16 5.92 33.52
CA PRO A 249 2.10 6.96 33.88
C PRO A 249 3.45 6.85 33.16
N GLU A 250 3.78 5.68 32.61
CA GLU A 250 5.07 5.42 31.97
C GLU A 250 5.04 5.74 30.47
N GLY A 251 3.92 5.42 29.80
CA GLY A 251 3.73 5.65 28.38
C GLY A 251 4.81 5.00 27.50
N LEU A 252 5.04 5.58 26.32
CA LEU A 252 6.04 5.09 25.37
C LEU A 252 7.41 5.72 25.59
N SER A 253 8.47 4.92 25.42
CA SER A 253 9.84 5.43 25.35
C SER A 253 10.08 6.31 24.12
N ALA A 254 11.09 7.18 24.19
CA ALA A 254 11.46 8.06 23.07
C ALA A 254 11.80 7.29 21.77
N ALA A 255 12.35 6.07 21.89
CA ALA A 255 12.65 5.24 20.72
C ALA A 255 11.37 4.72 20.05
N GLN A 256 10.39 4.28 20.84
CA GLN A 256 9.07 3.84 20.35
C GLN A 256 8.30 4.99 19.71
N GLN A 257 8.26 6.15 20.38
CA GLN A 257 7.63 7.36 19.85
C GLN A 257 8.25 7.76 18.50
N SER A 258 9.58 7.69 18.39
CA SER A 258 10.27 8.01 17.14
C SER A 258 9.93 7.05 15.99
N VAL A 259 9.74 5.76 16.26
CA VAL A 259 9.35 4.78 15.22
C VAL A 259 7.92 5.04 14.77
N MET A 260 7.01 5.26 15.72
CA MET A 260 5.61 5.54 15.41
C MET A 260 5.40 6.84 14.65
N ALA A 261 6.18 7.88 14.94
CA ALA A 261 6.13 9.14 14.19
C ALA A 261 6.56 8.97 12.72
N GLN A 262 7.35 7.94 12.41
CA GLN A 262 7.80 7.62 11.05
C GLN A 262 6.83 6.70 10.31
N ALA A 263 6.02 5.91 11.04
CA ALA A 263 5.11 4.90 10.51
C ALA A 263 3.67 5.41 10.25
N GLY A 264 3.50 6.71 10.01
CA GLY A 264 2.19 7.33 9.81
C GLY A 264 1.57 7.07 8.44
N ASN A 265 1.22 5.82 8.12
CA ASN A 265 0.45 5.50 6.91
C ASN A 265 -1.06 5.45 7.24
N ILE A 266 -1.73 6.60 7.15
CA ILE A 266 -3.18 6.71 7.41
C ILE A 266 -3.98 5.78 6.49
N ALA A 267 -3.56 5.57 5.24
CA ALA A 267 -4.24 4.66 4.33
C ALA A 267 -4.19 3.20 4.83
N LEU A 268 -3.05 2.76 5.38
CA LEU A 268 -2.94 1.44 6.01
C LEU A 268 -3.83 1.33 7.25
N VAL A 269 -3.83 2.35 8.11
CA VAL A 269 -4.68 2.37 9.32
C VAL A 269 -6.17 2.33 8.95
N ASN A 270 -6.58 3.09 7.92
CA ASN A 270 -7.94 3.02 7.36
C ASN A 270 -8.30 1.62 6.88
N ARG A 271 -7.43 0.97 6.09
CA ARG A 271 -7.65 -0.42 5.64
C ARG A 271 -7.73 -1.38 6.82
N LEU A 272 -6.87 -1.21 7.82
CA LEU A 272 -6.81 -2.04 9.01
C LEU A 272 -8.09 -1.98 9.85
N PHE A 273 -8.64 -0.79 10.08
CA PHE A 273 -9.87 -0.64 10.86
C PHE A 273 -11.14 -0.91 10.06
N SER A 274 -11.11 -0.73 8.73
CA SER A 274 -12.28 -1.01 7.87
C SER A 274 -12.79 -2.46 7.95
N VAL A 275 -11.95 -3.41 8.37
CA VAL A 275 -12.34 -4.82 8.56
C VAL A 275 -12.86 -5.14 9.97
N ALA A 276 -12.78 -4.17 10.88
CA ALA A 276 -13.15 -4.27 12.29
C ALA A 276 -14.38 -3.43 12.62
N THR A 277 -14.44 -2.21 12.08
CA THR A 277 -15.43 -1.18 12.41
C THR A 277 -15.67 -0.25 11.23
N THR A 278 -16.90 0.29 11.13
CA THR A 278 -17.26 1.39 10.24
C THR A 278 -17.08 2.78 10.87
N THR A 279 -16.60 2.86 12.12
CA THR A 279 -16.18 4.11 12.75
C THR A 279 -15.04 4.74 11.93
N PRO A 280 -15.15 6.02 11.52
CA PRO A 280 -14.05 6.72 10.87
C PRO A 280 -12.78 6.65 11.74
N VAL A 281 -11.62 6.34 11.16
CA VAL A 281 -10.37 6.16 11.91
C VAL A 281 -10.00 7.35 12.80
N MET A 282 -10.39 8.56 12.41
CA MET A 282 -10.16 9.77 13.20
C MET A 282 -11.00 9.82 14.49
N ALA A 283 -12.09 9.08 14.55
CA ALA A 283 -12.98 8.92 15.71
C ALA A 283 -12.70 7.61 16.48
N VAL A 284 -11.82 6.73 15.98
CA VAL A 284 -11.35 5.58 16.75
C VAL A 284 -10.45 6.08 17.87
N GLU A 285 -10.87 5.84 19.11
CA GLU A 285 -10.09 6.20 20.28
C GLU A 285 -8.83 5.36 20.35
N LYS A 286 -7.71 5.99 20.72
CA LYS A 286 -6.40 5.32 20.76
C LYS A 286 -5.60 5.73 21.97
N ARG A 287 -4.96 4.75 22.60
CA ARG A 287 -3.99 4.96 23.67
C ARG A 287 -2.79 4.06 23.49
N ALA A 288 -1.61 4.67 23.42
CA ALA A 288 -0.37 3.92 23.49
C ALA A 288 -0.03 3.57 24.94
N LEU A 289 0.47 2.36 25.15
CA LEU A 289 0.66 1.77 26.46
C LEU A 289 2.11 1.30 26.65
N SER A 290 2.63 1.53 27.85
CA SER A 290 3.80 0.90 28.44
C SER A 290 3.55 -0.58 28.72
N HIS A 291 4.59 -1.30 29.16
CA HIS A 291 4.42 -2.68 29.59
C HIS A 291 3.46 -2.80 30.79
N THR A 292 3.61 -1.91 31.76
CA THR A 292 2.78 -1.84 32.97
C THR A 292 1.35 -1.42 32.63
N GLY A 293 1.19 -0.44 31.75
CA GLY A 293 -0.10 0.02 31.23
C GLY A 293 -0.87 -1.10 30.54
N PHE A 294 -0.21 -1.86 29.65
CA PHE A 294 -0.83 -3.00 28.97
C PHE A 294 -1.30 -4.08 29.95
N ALA A 295 -0.48 -4.47 30.93
CA ALA A 295 -0.87 -5.47 31.93
C ALA A 295 -2.07 -4.99 32.77
N THR A 296 -2.09 -3.71 33.11
CA THR A 296 -3.19 -3.08 33.85
C THR A 296 -4.48 -3.07 33.04
N PHE A 297 -4.42 -2.68 31.76
CA PHE A 297 -5.56 -2.75 30.84
C PHE A 297 -6.10 -4.18 30.72
N ALA A 298 -5.21 -5.14 30.45
CA ALA A 298 -5.57 -6.55 30.31
C ALA A 298 -6.25 -7.10 31.57
N GLN A 299 -5.75 -6.73 32.77
CA GLN A 299 -6.35 -7.16 34.04
C GLN A 299 -7.76 -6.59 34.25
N ASN A 300 -7.97 -5.30 33.95
CA ASN A 300 -9.28 -4.66 34.11
C ASN A 300 -10.31 -5.18 33.10
N LEU A 301 -9.85 -5.50 31.90
CA LEU A 301 -10.68 -5.98 30.80
C LEU A 301 -10.90 -7.50 30.83
N ALA A 302 -10.14 -8.27 31.61
CA ALA A 302 -10.08 -9.74 31.55
C ALA A 302 -11.45 -10.45 31.54
N LYS A 303 -12.43 -9.96 32.30
CA LYS A 303 -13.78 -10.56 32.38
C LYS A 303 -14.70 -10.20 31.20
N TYR A 304 -14.29 -9.27 30.35
CA TYR A 304 -15.03 -8.74 29.22
C TYR A 304 -14.46 -9.21 27.88
N GLU A 305 -13.60 -10.24 27.88
CA GLU A 305 -13.00 -10.77 26.66
C GLU A 305 -14.10 -11.29 25.72
N ASN A 306 -14.15 -10.71 24.52
CA ASN A 306 -15.06 -11.11 23.47
C ASN A 306 -14.33 -12.02 22.49
N LYS A 307 -14.45 -13.33 22.73
CA LYS A 307 -13.76 -14.35 21.94
C LYS A 307 -14.27 -14.42 20.51
N ASP A 308 -15.58 -14.33 20.32
CA ASP A 308 -16.21 -14.40 19.00
C ASP A 308 -15.74 -13.23 18.12
N ALA A 309 -15.74 -12.00 18.67
CA ALA A 309 -15.18 -10.84 17.96
C ALA A 309 -13.67 -11.00 17.72
N SER A 310 -12.93 -11.58 18.65
CA SER A 310 -11.48 -11.82 18.49
C SER A 310 -11.20 -12.82 17.35
N GLU A 311 -11.91 -13.95 17.31
CA GLU A 311 -11.79 -14.97 16.26
C GLU A 311 -12.20 -14.44 14.88
N MET A 312 -13.12 -13.48 14.85
CA MET A 312 -13.61 -12.86 13.63
C MET A 312 -12.67 -11.75 13.12
N VAL A 313 -12.36 -10.75 13.96
CA VAL A 313 -11.70 -9.51 13.54
C VAL A 313 -10.19 -9.66 13.46
N LEU A 314 -9.56 -10.36 14.42
CA LEU A 314 -8.09 -10.41 14.49
C LEU A 314 -7.46 -11.09 13.27
N PRO A 315 -7.99 -12.21 12.73
CA PRO A 315 -7.46 -12.79 11.49
C PRO A 315 -7.61 -11.84 10.29
N ARG A 316 -8.70 -11.06 10.23
CA ARG A 316 -8.92 -10.07 9.16
C ARG A 316 -7.88 -8.97 9.21
N MET A 317 -7.68 -8.40 10.39
CA MET A 317 -6.65 -7.38 10.62
C MET A 317 -5.24 -7.93 10.35
N ALA A 318 -4.97 -9.18 10.76
CA ALA A 318 -3.69 -9.83 10.51
C ALA A 318 -3.42 -10.00 9.01
N ALA A 319 -4.43 -10.37 8.23
CA ALA A 319 -4.33 -10.46 6.77
C ALA A 319 -4.02 -9.10 6.12
N VAL A 320 -4.67 -8.02 6.57
CA VAL A 320 -4.38 -6.64 6.10
C VAL A 320 -2.95 -6.24 6.44
N THR A 321 -2.51 -6.44 7.68
CA THR A 321 -1.14 -6.11 8.08
C THR A 321 -0.11 -6.98 7.36
N GLY A 322 -0.40 -8.25 7.12
CA GLY A 322 0.51 -9.18 6.44
C GLY A 322 0.71 -8.86 4.96
N ASP A 323 -0.33 -8.37 4.27
CA ASP A 323 -0.23 -7.90 2.88
C ASP A 323 0.56 -6.58 2.76
N ALA A 324 0.38 -5.67 3.73
CA ALA A 324 0.97 -4.33 3.68
C ALA A 324 2.41 -4.28 4.22
N MET A 325 2.69 -5.02 5.30
CA MET A 325 3.95 -5.02 6.02
C MET A 325 4.40 -6.47 6.24
N GLU A 326 5.09 -7.00 5.24
CA GLU A 326 5.61 -8.35 5.32
C GLU A 326 6.53 -8.54 6.53
N ALA A 327 6.39 -9.69 7.20
CA ALA A 327 7.09 -10.06 8.42
C ALA A 327 6.76 -9.21 9.67
N TYR A 328 5.86 -8.23 9.59
CA TYR A 328 5.34 -7.55 10.78
C TYR A 328 4.46 -8.50 11.60
N LYS A 329 4.69 -8.49 12.92
CA LYS A 329 4.02 -9.37 13.86
C LYS A 329 3.33 -8.55 14.93
N TRP A 330 2.11 -8.92 15.24
CA TRP A 330 1.37 -8.37 16.36
C TRP A 330 0.42 -9.43 16.93
N GLN A 331 -0.02 -9.20 18.16
CA GLN A 331 -1.00 -10.01 18.85
C GLN A 331 -2.02 -9.08 19.49
N GLY A 332 -3.26 -9.50 19.55
CA GLY A 332 -4.30 -8.72 20.21
C GLY A 332 -5.43 -9.57 20.75
N LYS A 333 -6.30 -8.91 21.48
CA LYS A 333 -7.57 -9.43 22.00
C LYS A 333 -8.62 -8.33 21.91
N ILE A 334 -9.85 -8.73 21.63
CA ILE A 334 -10.99 -7.82 21.65
C ILE A 334 -11.78 -8.04 22.94
N TYR A 335 -12.16 -6.94 23.55
CA TYR A 335 -13.00 -6.87 24.73
C TYR A 335 -14.22 -6.03 24.41
N THR A 336 -15.38 -6.38 24.98
CA THR A 336 -16.61 -5.58 24.81
C THR A 336 -17.15 -5.20 26.17
N LYS A 337 -17.30 -3.90 26.41
CA LYS A 337 -17.75 -3.35 27.69
C LYS A 337 -18.50 -2.05 27.47
N ASP A 338 -19.61 -1.86 28.18
CA ASP A 338 -20.37 -0.59 28.23
C ASP A 338 -20.71 -0.01 26.84
N GLY A 339 -21.05 -0.87 25.87
CA GLY A 339 -21.42 -0.44 24.52
C GLY A 339 -20.25 -0.17 23.57
N ALA A 340 -19.00 -0.40 24.00
CA ALA A 340 -17.80 -0.23 23.18
C ALA A 340 -16.96 -1.50 23.09
N ASP A 341 -16.27 -1.63 21.96
CA ASP A 341 -15.22 -2.61 21.74
C ASP A 341 -13.85 -1.99 21.98
N ILE A 342 -12.96 -2.77 22.60
CA ILE A 342 -11.55 -2.43 22.76
C ILE A 342 -10.70 -3.53 22.14
N LEU A 343 -9.91 -3.17 21.12
CA LEU A 343 -8.75 -3.94 20.70
C LEU A 343 -7.56 -3.58 21.60
N LEU A 344 -7.18 -4.49 22.48
CA LEU A 344 -5.91 -4.42 23.18
C LEU A 344 -4.89 -5.23 22.40
N MET A 345 -3.91 -4.56 21.81
CA MET A 345 -2.88 -5.19 20.99
C MET A 345 -1.47 -4.83 21.43
N ARG A 346 -0.53 -5.70 21.08
CA ARG A 346 0.90 -5.49 21.20
C ARG A 346 1.57 -5.94 19.92
N ASP A 347 2.41 -5.08 19.36
CA ASP A 347 3.24 -5.41 18.23
C ASP A 347 4.72 -5.51 18.65
N GLU A 348 5.62 -5.58 17.67
CA GLU A 348 7.07 -5.63 17.89
C GLU A 348 7.65 -4.33 18.48
N TYR A 349 6.87 -3.25 18.54
CA TYR A 349 7.31 -1.92 18.92
C TYR A 349 6.70 -1.46 20.25
N ALA A 350 5.40 -1.61 20.42
CA ALA A 350 4.60 -0.99 21.45
C ALA A 350 3.32 -1.77 21.74
N ALA A 351 2.59 -1.33 22.76
CA ALA A 351 1.26 -1.80 23.07
C ALA A 351 0.25 -0.67 22.84
N PHE A 352 -0.95 -1.04 22.40
CA PHE A 352 -2.02 -0.11 22.08
C PHE A 352 -3.36 -0.63 22.58
N ALA A 353 -4.20 0.30 23.03
CA ALA A 353 -5.63 0.10 23.12
C ALA A 353 -6.30 0.98 22.06
N TYR A 354 -7.12 0.37 21.22
CA TYR A 354 -8.00 1.06 20.29
C TYR A 354 -9.45 0.78 20.67
N ALA A 355 -10.30 1.80 20.67
CA ALA A 355 -11.71 1.63 21.03
C ALA A 355 -12.65 2.26 19.99
N TRP A 356 -13.80 1.61 19.80
CA TRP A 356 -14.89 2.06 18.93
C TRP A 356 -16.23 1.57 19.49
N ASP A 357 -17.32 2.21 19.09
CA ASP A 357 -18.66 1.82 19.54
C ASP A 357 -19.05 0.45 18.96
N THR A 358 -19.60 -0.44 19.77
CA THR A 358 -19.93 -1.80 19.34
C THR A 358 -20.92 -1.84 18.16
N GLU A 359 -21.80 -0.85 18.04
CA GLU A 359 -22.77 -0.73 16.93
C GLU A 359 -22.10 -0.55 15.56
N SER A 360 -20.88 0.00 15.53
CA SER A 360 -20.10 0.17 14.30
C SER A 360 -19.36 -1.10 13.86
N ARG A 361 -19.41 -2.20 14.64
CA ARG A 361 -18.61 -3.40 14.36
C ARG A 361 -19.00 -4.04 13.03
N VAL A 362 -17.99 -4.37 12.23
CA VAL A 362 -18.19 -5.10 10.96
C VAL A 362 -18.40 -6.59 11.22
N GLY A 363 -19.59 -7.09 10.90
CA GLY A 363 -19.98 -8.51 11.03
C GLY A 363 -19.34 -9.39 9.97
N ASP A 364 -19.92 -9.50 8.77
CA ASP A 364 -19.38 -10.33 7.69
C ASP A 364 -18.76 -9.49 6.58
N ILE A 365 -17.50 -9.79 6.26
CA ILE A 365 -16.76 -9.15 5.17
C ILE A 365 -15.86 -10.17 4.48
N ASN A 366 -15.94 -10.23 3.16
CA ASN A 366 -14.95 -10.93 2.34
C ASN A 366 -13.71 -10.03 2.20
N ILE A 367 -12.71 -10.27 3.05
CA ILE A 367 -11.47 -9.46 3.10
C ILE A 367 -10.73 -9.51 1.76
N GLU A 368 -10.66 -10.69 1.14
CA GLU A 368 -9.93 -10.88 -0.11
C GLU A 368 -10.53 -10.00 -1.19
N ALA A 369 -11.84 -10.13 -1.43
CA ALA A 369 -12.57 -9.35 -2.42
C ALA A 369 -12.61 -7.85 -2.07
N SER A 370 -12.75 -7.49 -0.79
CA SER A 370 -13.11 -6.11 -0.38
C SER A 370 -11.94 -5.25 0.04
N VAL A 371 -10.83 -5.83 0.51
CA VAL A 371 -9.72 -5.07 1.11
C VAL A 371 -8.36 -5.47 0.53
N LEU A 372 -8.13 -6.75 0.22
CA LEU A 372 -6.81 -7.23 -0.24
C LEU A 372 -6.65 -7.27 -1.75
N THR A 373 -7.75 -7.29 -2.52
CA THR A 373 -7.70 -7.37 -3.99
C THR A 373 -6.85 -6.25 -4.56
N ASN A 374 -5.81 -6.63 -5.31
CA ASN A 374 -4.99 -5.71 -6.09
C ASN A 374 -5.73 -5.37 -7.37
N LEU A 375 -5.74 -4.09 -7.73
CA LEU A 375 -6.27 -3.66 -9.02
C LEU A 375 -5.25 -3.99 -10.10
N THR A 376 -5.72 -4.70 -11.12
CA THR A 376 -4.96 -5.12 -12.30
C THR A 376 -5.57 -4.48 -13.54
N GLN A 377 -4.91 -4.62 -14.70
CA GLN A 377 -5.47 -4.11 -15.96
C GLN A 377 -6.85 -4.73 -16.30
N ALA A 378 -7.13 -5.94 -15.81
CA ALA A 378 -8.43 -6.58 -15.99
C ALA A 378 -9.55 -5.93 -15.16
N ASP A 379 -9.20 -5.16 -14.13
CA ASP A 379 -10.17 -4.46 -13.27
C ASP A 379 -10.51 -3.05 -13.79
N VAL A 380 -9.81 -2.58 -14.84
CA VAL A 380 -10.03 -1.26 -15.43
C VAL A 380 -11.22 -1.34 -16.39
N PRO A 381 -12.35 -0.70 -16.08
CA PRO A 381 -13.50 -0.71 -16.97
C PRO A 381 -13.20 0.10 -18.23
N THR A 382 -13.81 -0.30 -19.34
CA THR A 382 -13.97 0.58 -20.49
C THR A 382 -14.85 1.79 -20.13
N GLU A 383 -14.82 2.83 -20.96
CA GLU A 383 -15.66 4.01 -20.72
C GLU A 383 -17.15 3.70 -20.81
N GLU A 384 -17.53 2.80 -21.73
CA GLU A 384 -18.90 2.32 -21.87
C GLU A 384 -19.37 1.55 -20.62
N GLU A 385 -18.55 0.64 -20.09
CA GLU A 385 -18.88 -0.10 -18.86
C GLU A 385 -18.99 0.82 -17.64
N LEU A 386 -18.14 1.84 -17.55
CA LEU A 386 -18.21 2.79 -16.43
C LEU A 386 -19.46 3.66 -16.49
N GLU A 387 -19.87 4.07 -17.70
CA GLU A 387 -21.10 4.85 -17.89
C GLU A 387 -22.35 3.99 -17.61
N GLU A 388 -22.36 2.74 -18.08
CA GLU A 388 -23.41 1.76 -17.77
C GLU A 388 -23.60 1.61 -16.24
N LEU A 389 -22.50 1.50 -15.48
CA LEU A 389 -22.56 1.42 -14.01
C LEU A 389 -23.15 2.68 -13.38
N LYS A 390 -22.87 3.87 -13.92
CA LYS A 390 -23.42 5.14 -13.42
C LYS A 390 -24.92 5.22 -13.69
N GLU A 391 -25.35 4.85 -14.90
CA GLU A 391 -26.76 4.85 -15.29
C GLU A 391 -27.57 3.87 -14.42
N ILE A 392 -27.06 2.66 -14.21
CA ILE A 392 -27.69 1.66 -13.35
C ILE A 392 -27.81 2.19 -11.91
N HIS A 393 -26.73 2.74 -11.37
CA HIS A 393 -26.73 3.27 -10.00
C HIS A 393 -27.73 4.43 -9.85
N GLU A 394 -27.79 5.36 -10.79
CA GLU A 394 -28.77 6.45 -10.78
C GLU A 394 -30.20 5.92 -10.88
N ALA A 395 -30.49 4.97 -11.79
CA ALA A 395 -31.81 4.38 -11.91
C ALA A 395 -32.27 3.72 -10.59
N LEU A 396 -31.38 2.95 -9.94
CA LEU A 396 -31.67 2.26 -8.69
C LEU A 396 -31.92 3.21 -7.50
N LYS A 397 -31.43 4.46 -7.54
CA LYS A 397 -31.78 5.45 -6.50
C LYS A 397 -33.25 5.86 -6.54
N PHE A 398 -33.87 5.83 -7.72
CA PHE A 398 -35.27 6.21 -7.89
C PHE A 398 -36.21 5.00 -7.80
N ASP A 399 -35.76 3.84 -8.27
CA ASP A 399 -36.52 2.60 -8.22
C ASP A 399 -35.56 1.40 -8.07
N ASN A 400 -35.47 0.87 -6.86
CA ASN A 400 -34.71 -0.34 -6.55
C ASN A 400 -35.57 -1.61 -6.57
N GLY A 401 -36.83 -1.52 -7.02
CA GLY A 401 -37.78 -2.63 -7.02
C GLY A 401 -38.34 -3.01 -5.64
N ALA A 402 -38.08 -2.22 -4.59
CA ALA A 402 -38.75 -2.38 -3.31
C ALA A 402 -40.24 -2.02 -3.43
N GLU A 403 -41.11 -2.73 -2.70
CA GLU A 403 -42.52 -2.37 -2.64
C GLU A 403 -42.66 -0.96 -2.05
N VAL A 404 -43.41 -0.10 -2.75
CA VAL A 404 -43.69 1.26 -2.29
C VAL A 404 -44.55 1.18 -1.04
N ASN A 405 -43.98 1.53 0.11
CA ASN A 405 -44.72 1.62 1.36
C ASN A 405 -45.51 2.94 1.42
N PHE A 406 -46.82 2.84 1.54
CA PHE A 406 -47.73 3.98 1.74
C PHE A 406 -48.21 4.12 3.19
N ASP A 407 -47.73 3.30 4.12
CA ASP A 407 -48.00 3.43 5.55
C ASP A 407 -47.13 4.57 6.12
N TRP A 408 -47.65 5.79 6.06
CA TRP A 408 -47.10 7.00 6.69
C TRP A 408 -47.60 7.08 8.14
N ASP A 409 -47.06 6.27 9.05
CA ASP A 409 -47.41 6.33 10.48
C ASP A 409 -46.64 7.42 11.25
N ASP A 410 -45.77 8.18 10.59
CA ASP A 410 -45.19 9.42 11.10
C ASP A 410 -45.87 10.64 10.46
N GLU A 411 -47.16 10.84 10.74
CA GLU A 411 -47.72 12.20 10.68
C GLU A 411 -46.92 13.05 11.70
N PRO A 412 -46.33 14.20 11.31
CA PRO A 412 -45.84 15.13 12.31
C PRO A 412 -47.04 15.50 13.19
N GLU A 413 -46.95 15.27 14.51
CA GLU A 413 -48.02 15.59 15.45
C GLU A 413 -48.54 17.01 15.15
N GLU A 414 -49.76 17.12 14.61
CA GLU A 414 -50.49 18.37 14.47
C GLU A 414 -50.96 18.86 15.85
N GLU A 415 -50.03 19.03 16.80
CA GLU A 415 -50.27 19.69 18.08
C GLU A 415 -49.14 20.70 18.32
N ASP A 416 -49.15 21.83 17.58
CA ASP A 416 -48.60 23.13 18.05
C ASP A 416 -48.62 24.28 17.00
N VAL A 417 -49.51 24.29 15.99
CA VAL A 417 -49.57 25.44 15.03
C VAL A 417 -50.92 26.17 15.00
N PHE A 418 -51.99 25.64 15.61
CA PHE A 418 -53.26 26.39 15.69
C PHE A 418 -54.02 26.14 17.00
N GLU A 419 -53.49 26.67 18.11
CA GLU A 419 -54.36 27.15 19.19
C GLU A 419 -54.36 28.68 19.24
N ALA A 420 -55.58 29.22 19.30
CA ALA A 420 -55.96 30.62 19.25
C ALA A 420 -55.97 31.29 20.63
#